data_AF-A0A257QRZ1-F1
#
_entry.id   AF-A0A257QRZ1-F1
#
_cell.length_a   1.000
_cell.length_b   1.000
_cell.length_c   1.000
_cell.angle_alpha   90.00
_cell.angle_beta   90.00
_cell.angle_gamma   90.00
#
_symmetry.space_group_name_H-M   'P 1'
#
loop_
_entity.id
_entity.type
_entity.pdbx_description
1 polymer ?
#
loop_
_entity_poly.entity_id
_entity_poly.type
_entity_poly.pdbx_seq_one_letter_code
_entity_poly.pdbx_strand_id
1 'polypeptide(L)'
;MATEIKVPTLGESVTSATVARWMKKVGDNVAADEPIVELETDKVTVEVNAPQAGTISDILAAEGAEVEVGSILGMIGEGAAAAPKKTEEKKSAANPPAGVNAPPTPSGPVARPAASPAPAPLPAAAKKMEEQKVSASDVGAGSGKDGRITKGDVIAFLDKP
;
A
#
# COMPACT_ATOMS: atom_id res chain seq x y z
N MET A 1 7.82 -17.65 -16.50
CA MET A 1 6.48 -17.78 -17.12
C MET A 1 5.41 -17.33 -16.12
N ALA A 2 4.19 -16.98 -16.56
CA ALA A 2 3.11 -16.64 -15.63
C ALA A 2 2.12 -17.80 -15.56
N THR A 3 1.75 -18.19 -14.34
CA THR A 3 0.87 -19.32 -14.08
C THR A 3 -0.46 -18.83 -13.57
N GLU A 4 -1.50 -19.28 -14.24
CA GLU A 4 -2.87 -18.89 -13.96
C GLU A 4 -3.36 -19.62 -12.70
N ILE A 5 -3.87 -18.86 -11.75
CA ILE A 5 -4.61 -19.39 -10.60
C ILE A 5 -6.05 -19.56 -11.05
N LYS A 6 -6.57 -20.79 -11.01
CA LYS A 6 -7.95 -21.09 -11.40
C LYS A 6 -8.76 -21.52 -10.19
N VAL A 7 -10.05 -21.18 -10.21
CA VAL A 7 -11.00 -21.65 -9.19
C VAL A 7 -11.08 -23.19 -9.28
N PRO A 8 -10.78 -23.92 -8.19
CA PRO A 8 -10.89 -25.38 -8.16
C PRO A 8 -12.36 -25.80 -8.24
N THR A 9 -12.60 -27.08 -8.49
CA THR A 9 -13.96 -27.63 -8.55
C THR A 9 -14.59 -27.63 -7.16
N LEU A 10 -15.62 -26.81 -6.95
CA LEU A 10 -16.25 -26.56 -5.64
C LEU A 10 -17.35 -27.58 -5.26
N GLY A 11 -17.23 -28.83 -5.74
CA GLY A 11 -18.26 -29.87 -5.59
C GLY A 11 -19.24 -29.88 -6.75
N GLU A 12 -19.86 -31.04 -6.99
CA GLU A 12 -20.61 -31.38 -8.22
C GLU A 12 -21.84 -30.47 -8.51
N SER A 13 -22.25 -29.61 -7.58
CA SER A 13 -23.43 -28.73 -7.72
C SER A 13 -23.14 -27.24 -7.50
N VAL A 14 -21.88 -26.84 -7.33
CA VAL A 14 -21.51 -25.44 -7.05
C VAL A 14 -20.70 -24.87 -8.21
N THR A 15 -21.35 -24.02 -9.01
CA THR A 15 -20.76 -23.41 -10.22
C THR A 15 -20.14 -22.04 -9.99
N SER A 16 -20.44 -21.37 -8.87
CA SER A 16 -19.92 -20.05 -8.54
C SER A 16 -19.51 -19.94 -7.06
N ALA A 17 -18.54 -19.07 -6.80
CA ALA A 17 -18.09 -18.69 -5.46
C ALA A 17 -17.78 -17.21 -5.39
N THR A 18 -17.88 -16.64 -4.19
CA THR A 18 -17.44 -15.27 -3.93
C THR A 18 -16.08 -15.28 -3.28
N VAL A 19 -15.17 -14.41 -3.71
CA VAL A 19 -13.88 -14.23 -3.04
C VAL A 19 -14.13 -13.61 -1.67
N ALA A 20 -13.95 -14.37 -0.60
CA ALA A 20 -14.14 -13.87 0.76
C ALA A 20 -12.99 -12.95 1.17
N ARG A 21 -11.75 -13.45 1.01
CA ARG A 21 -10.54 -12.71 1.38
C ARG A 21 -9.32 -13.20 0.63
N TRP A 22 -8.45 -12.26 0.25
CA TRP A 22 -7.11 -12.59 -0.23
C TRP A 22 -6.14 -12.68 0.96
N MET A 23 -5.48 -13.83 1.14
CA MET A 23 -4.40 -13.99 2.12
C MET A 23 -3.08 -13.40 1.61
N LYS A 24 -2.96 -13.23 0.30
CA LYS A 24 -1.76 -12.79 -0.40
C LYS A 24 -2.13 -11.66 -1.36
N LYS A 25 -1.28 -10.64 -1.50
CA LYS A 25 -1.53 -9.48 -2.38
C LYS A 25 -0.59 -9.50 -3.58
N VAL A 26 -0.89 -8.66 -4.59
CA VAL A 26 0.01 -8.45 -5.72
C VAL A 26 1.39 -8.04 -5.20
N GLY A 27 2.43 -8.74 -5.63
CA GLY A 27 3.81 -8.60 -5.17
C GLY A 27 4.20 -9.48 -3.98
N ASP A 28 3.26 -10.23 -3.39
CA ASP A 28 3.56 -11.14 -2.27
C ASP A 28 4.03 -12.51 -2.77
N ASN A 29 4.95 -13.12 -2.03
CA ASN A 29 5.53 -14.41 -2.38
C ASN A 29 4.68 -15.56 -1.81
N VAL A 30 4.39 -16.53 -2.65
CA VAL A 30 3.58 -17.71 -2.32
C VAL A 30 4.39 -18.96 -2.60
N ALA A 31 4.26 -19.98 -1.75
CA ALA A 31 4.81 -21.30 -2.01
C ALA A 31 3.82 -22.15 -2.82
N ALA A 32 4.31 -23.20 -3.49
CA ALA A 32 3.43 -24.19 -4.09
C ALA A 32 2.60 -24.86 -2.98
N ASP A 33 1.33 -25.13 -3.26
CA ASP A 33 0.39 -25.75 -2.31
C ASP A 33 0.00 -24.86 -1.11
N GLU A 34 0.40 -23.59 -1.08
CA GLU A 34 0.04 -22.65 0.00
C GLU A 34 -1.32 -21.98 -0.27
N PRO A 35 -2.23 -21.84 0.73
CA PRO A 35 -3.49 -21.12 0.56
C PRO A 35 -3.26 -19.63 0.28
N ILE A 36 -3.83 -19.15 -0.83
CA ILE A 36 -3.64 -17.78 -1.31
C ILE A 36 -4.92 -16.93 -1.25
N VAL A 37 -6.07 -17.56 -1.45
CA VAL A 37 -7.38 -16.91 -1.45
C VAL A 37 -8.42 -17.85 -0.84
N GLU A 38 -9.34 -17.25 -0.10
CA GLU A 38 -10.46 -17.94 0.54
C GLU A 38 -11.73 -17.60 -0.23
N LEU A 39 -12.45 -18.62 -0.67
CA LEU A 39 -13.70 -18.51 -1.42
C LEU A 39 -14.85 -18.90 -0.50
N GLU A 40 -15.85 -18.04 -0.41
CA GLU A 40 -17.09 -18.32 0.30
C GLU A 40 -18.17 -18.71 -0.71
N THR A 41 -18.81 -19.83 -0.44
CA THR A 41 -20.03 -20.27 -1.11
C THR A 41 -21.19 -20.26 -0.10
N ASP A 42 -22.43 -20.36 -0.57
CA ASP A 42 -23.65 -20.32 0.27
C ASP A 42 -23.60 -21.20 1.53
N LYS A 43 -22.87 -22.32 1.50
CA LYS A 43 -22.80 -23.27 2.62
C LYS A 43 -21.40 -23.59 3.14
N VAL A 44 -20.35 -23.30 2.38
CA VAL A 44 -18.99 -23.76 2.70
C VAL A 44 -17.97 -22.73 2.26
N THR A 45 -16.98 -22.50 3.12
CA THR A 45 -15.77 -21.76 2.79
C THR A 45 -14.72 -22.74 2.27
N VAL A 46 -14.16 -22.47 1.10
CA VAL A 46 -13.14 -23.30 0.44
C VAL A 46 -11.89 -22.46 0.21
N GLU A 47 -10.74 -23.04 0.54
CA GLU A 47 -9.44 -22.41 0.36
C GLU A 47 -8.88 -22.80 -1.02
N VAL A 48 -8.29 -21.84 -1.73
CA VAL A 48 -7.61 -22.09 -3.00
C VAL A 48 -6.11 -22.02 -2.77
N ASN A 49 -5.43 -23.14 -3.05
CA ASN A 49 -3.99 -23.27 -2.97
C ASN A 49 -3.29 -22.79 -4.24
N ALA A 50 -2.07 -22.28 -4.10
CA ALA A 50 -1.24 -21.88 -5.23
C ALA A 50 -0.75 -23.12 -6.03
N PRO A 51 -0.93 -23.15 -7.37
CA PRO A 51 -0.44 -24.25 -8.20
C PRO A 51 1.09 -24.31 -8.29
N GLN A 52 1.80 -23.23 -7.93
CA GLN A 52 3.27 -23.20 -7.89
C GLN A 52 3.79 -22.08 -6.99
N ALA A 53 5.06 -22.21 -6.60
CA ALA A 53 5.76 -21.17 -5.86
C ALA A 53 6.09 -20.00 -6.80
N GLY A 54 5.84 -18.77 -6.36
CA GLY A 54 6.11 -17.57 -7.15
C GLY A 54 5.59 -16.32 -6.47
N THR A 55 5.42 -15.26 -7.24
CA THR A 55 4.92 -13.97 -6.73
C THR A 55 3.64 -13.60 -7.44
N ILE A 56 2.60 -13.19 -6.70
CA ILE A 56 1.34 -12.78 -7.31
C ILE A 56 1.62 -11.57 -8.21
N SER A 57 1.45 -11.73 -9.51
CA SER A 57 1.71 -10.69 -10.50
C SER A 57 0.47 -9.84 -10.75
N ASP A 58 -0.72 -10.45 -10.73
CA ASP A 58 -1.97 -9.76 -10.99
C ASP A 58 -3.15 -10.48 -10.31
N ILE A 59 -4.15 -9.71 -9.87
CA ILE A 59 -5.40 -10.19 -9.28
C ILE A 59 -6.55 -9.70 -10.15
N LEU A 60 -7.22 -10.63 -10.84
CA LEU A 60 -8.37 -10.31 -11.70
C LEU A 60 -9.68 -10.31 -10.92
N ALA A 61 -9.79 -11.16 -9.89
CA ALA A 61 -10.94 -11.26 -9.01
C ALA A 61 -10.61 -10.68 -7.63
N ALA A 62 -11.08 -9.45 -7.35
CA ALA A 62 -10.86 -8.78 -6.08
C ALA A 62 -11.70 -9.40 -4.93
N GLU A 63 -11.43 -8.97 -3.70
CA GLU A 63 -12.24 -9.32 -2.52
C GLU A 63 -13.70 -8.90 -2.74
N GLY A 64 -14.63 -9.83 -2.54
CA GLY A 64 -16.06 -9.66 -2.82
C GLY A 64 -16.50 -9.89 -4.26
N ALA A 65 -15.58 -10.26 -5.17
CA ALA A 65 -15.93 -10.60 -6.55
C ALA A 65 -16.49 -12.02 -6.66
N GLU A 66 -17.52 -12.19 -7.48
CA GLU A 66 -18.05 -13.50 -7.86
C GLU A 66 -17.21 -14.11 -9.00
N VAL A 67 -16.85 -15.39 -8.86
CA VAL A 67 -16.04 -16.14 -9.82
C VAL A 67 -16.69 -17.50 -10.10
N GLU A 68 -16.64 -17.95 -11.36
CA GLU A 68 -17.10 -19.27 -11.76
C GLU A 68 -16.00 -20.33 -11.63
N VAL A 69 -16.39 -21.60 -11.50
CA VAL A 69 -15.44 -22.72 -11.50
C VAL A 69 -14.60 -22.72 -12.78
N GLY A 70 -13.28 -22.83 -12.63
CA GLY A 70 -12.33 -22.76 -13.73
C GLY A 70 -12.00 -21.34 -14.22
N SER A 71 -12.63 -20.30 -13.68
CA SER A 71 -12.25 -18.91 -13.95
C SER A 71 -10.87 -18.59 -13.37
N ILE A 72 -10.20 -17.63 -14.01
CA ILE A 72 -8.89 -17.15 -13.59
C ILE A 72 -9.07 -16.12 -12.47
N LEU A 73 -8.59 -16.48 -11.28
CA LEU A 73 -8.57 -15.58 -10.10
C LEU A 73 -7.44 -14.55 -10.21
N GLY A 74 -6.30 -14.97 -10.75
CA GLY A 74 -5.09 -14.16 -10.83
C GLY A 74 -3.95 -14.90 -11.52
N MET A 75 -2.79 -14.25 -11.58
CA MET A 75 -1.58 -14.80 -12.18
C MET A 75 -0.41 -14.78 -11.19
N ILE A 76 0.33 -15.89 -11.12
CA ILE A 76 1.59 -16.03 -10.39
C ILE A 76 2.73 -15.89 -11.39
N GLY A 77 3.62 -14.93 -11.18
CA GLY A 77 4.84 -14.79 -11.95
C GLY A 77 5.92 -15.70 -11.39
N GLU A 78 6.57 -16.46 -12.28
CA GLU A 78 7.77 -17.23 -11.95
C GLU A 78 8.93 -16.25 -11.69
N GLY A 79 9.30 -16.13 -10.42
CA GLY A 79 10.54 -15.50 -10.00
C GLY A 79 10.49 -13.97 -9.86
N ALA A 80 10.11 -13.53 -8.67
CA ALA A 80 11.07 -12.79 -7.86
C ALA A 80 10.82 -13.19 -6.42
N ALA A 81 11.67 -14.08 -5.89
CA ALA A 81 12.02 -13.99 -4.49
C ALA A 81 12.41 -12.53 -4.25
N ALA A 82 11.47 -11.71 -3.78
CA ALA A 82 11.80 -10.43 -3.19
C ALA A 82 12.69 -10.81 -2.03
N ALA A 83 13.99 -10.61 -2.23
CA ALA A 83 15.05 -11.01 -1.33
C ALA A 83 14.65 -10.67 0.11
N PRO A 84 14.98 -11.53 1.09
CA PRO A 84 14.78 -11.17 2.48
C PRO A 84 15.48 -9.83 2.69
N LYS A 85 14.73 -8.79 3.04
CA LYS A 85 15.31 -7.54 3.54
C LYS A 85 15.80 -7.82 4.96
N LYS A 86 16.80 -8.70 5.07
CA LYS A 86 17.60 -8.97 6.26
C LYS A 86 18.97 -8.36 6.01
N THR A 87 19.43 -7.62 7.01
CA THR A 87 20.78 -7.08 7.16
C THR A 87 21.08 -5.86 6.28
N GLU A 88 20.85 -4.70 6.89
CA GLU A 88 21.93 -3.71 6.96
C GLU A 88 22.31 -3.55 8.44
N GLU A 89 23.10 -4.51 8.90
CA GLU A 89 23.92 -4.38 10.11
C GLU A 89 25.35 -4.13 9.63
N LYS A 90 25.77 -2.86 9.65
CA LYS A 90 27.18 -2.43 9.66
C LYS A 90 27.22 -1.03 10.27
N LYS A 91 27.34 -0.92 11.60
CA LYS A 91 28.59 -1.00 12.38
C LYS A 91 29.61 0.08 11.99
N SER A 92 29.58 1.16 12.77
CA SER A 92 30.67 2.00 13.30
C SER A 92 30.24 3.46 13.30
N ALA A 93 30.54 4.31 14.26
CA ALA A 93 31.14 4.22 15.58
C ALA A 93 31.12 5.67 16.09
N ALA A 94 30.58 5.92 17.28
CA ALA A 94 31.05 6.93 18.24
C ALA A 94 30.00 7.10 19.35
N ASN A 95 30.36 6.63 20.54
CA ASN A 95 29.69 6.90 21.80
C ASN A 95 30.12 8.32 22.30
N PRO A 96 29.63 8.80 23.46
CA PRO A 96 28.86 10.05 23.65
C PRO A 96 29.78 11.11 24.34
N PRO A 97 29.38 12.17 25.09
CA PRO A 97 28.30 12.23 26.10
C PRO A 97 27.61 13.61 26.22
N ALA A 98 26.85 13.74 27.30
CA ALA A 98 26.30 14.96 27.90
C ALA A 98 25.02 15.47 27.21
N GLY A 99 23.90 15.61 27.90
CA GLY A 99 23.71 15.74 29.34
C GLY A 99 22.61 16.78 29.52
N VAL A 100 21.63 16.44 30.37
CA VAL A 100 20.82 17.33 31.20
C VAL A 100 20.54 18.72 30.61
N ASN A 101 19.27 18.98 30.23
CA ASN A 101 18.48 20.12 30.72
C ASN A 101 17.17 20.23 29.92
N ALA A 102 16.04 19.97 30.58
CA ALA A 102 14.86 20.83 30.41
C ALA A 102 15.28 22.28 30.72
N PRO A 103 14.70 23.37 30.17
CA PRO A 103 13.28 23.69 30.32
C PRO A 103 12.74 24.58 29.14
N PRO A 104 11.82 25.54 29.33
CA PRO A 104 10.44 25.53 28.81
C PRO A 104 10.20 26.53 27.65
N THR A 105 9.01 26.48 27.06
CA THR A 105 8.40 27.57 26.27
C THR A 105 8.29 28.86 27.12
N PRO A 106 8.29 30.10 26.56
CA PRO A 106 7.13 30.63 25.80
C PRO A 106 7.35 31.80 24.77
N SER A 107 6.32 32.00 23.93
CA SER A 107 5.74 33.28 23.42
C SER A 107 6.47 34.28 22.48
N GLY A 108 6.10 34.24 21.18
CA GLY A 108 5.54 35.37 20.36
C GLY A 108 6.41 36.60 19.94
N PRO A 109 5.86 37.58 19.17
CA PRO A 109 5.77 37.56 17.68
C PRO A 109 6.12 38.92 16.98
N VAL A 110 6.85 38.97 15.85
CA VAL A 110 6.73 40.08 14.84
C VAL A 110 7.36 39.80 13.46
N ALA A 111 6.70 40.33 12.42
CA ALA A 111 7.25 40.90 11.17
C ALA A 111 7.73 39.97 10.01
N ARG A 112 6.85 39.90 8.99
CA ARG A 112 7.15 39.66 7.56
C ARG A 112 8.00 40.86 7.05
N PRO A 113 9.09 40.68 6.29
CA PRO A 113 8.97 40.75 4.82
C PRO A 113 10.09 40.01 4.04
N ALA A 114 9.76 38.87 3.42
CA ALA A 114 10.37 38.34 2.19
C ALA A 114 9.72 36.98 1.89
N ALA A 115 8.81 36.89 0.93
CA ALA A 115 8.25 35.61 0.51
C ALA A 115 8.33 35.49 -1.02
N SER A 116 9.55 35.25 -1.50
CA SER A 116 9.73 34.36 -2.64
C SER A 116 9.32 32.94 -2.23
N PRO A 117 8.86 32.15 -3.20
CA PRO A 117 7.51 32.11 -3.73
C PRO A 117 6.57 31.34 -2.79
N ALA A 118 5.25 31.53 -2.92
CA ALA A 118 4.30 30.57 -2.34
C ALA A 118 4.67 29.15 -2.82
N PRO A 119 4.63 28.12 -1.95
CA PRO A 119 5.02 26.77 -2.32
C PRO A 119 4.10 26.30 -3.46
N ALA A 120 4.64 26.30 -4.68
CA ALA A 120 3.88 25.94 -5.85
C ALA A 120 3.47 24.46 -5.74
N PRO A 121 2.17 24.14 -5.69
CA PRO A 121 1.75 22.76 -5.59
C PRO A 121 2.17 21.99 -6.84
N LEU A 122 2.65 20.75 -6.66
CA LEU A 122 2.93 19.87 -7.79
C LEU A 122 1.62 19.62 -8.57
N PRO A 123 1.65 19.38 -9.90
CA PRO A 123 0.44 19.23 -10.71
C PRO A 123 -0.55 18.19 -10.18
N ALA A 124 -0.04 17.10 -9.58
CA ALA A 124 -0.82 16.06 -8.95
C ALA A 124 -1.42 16.47 -7.59
N ALA A 125 -0.79 17.41 -6.90
CA ALA A 125 -1.27 17.98 -5.65
C ALA A 125 -2.28 19.11 -5.92
N ALA A 126 -2.01 19.97 -6.92
CA ALA A 126 -2.90 21.06 -7.34
C ALA A 126 -4.28 20.55 -7.77
N LYS A 127 -4.32 19.50 -8.61
CA LYS A 127 -5.58 18.84 -9.01
C LYS A 127 -6.36 18.30 -7.80
N LYS A 128 -5.65 17.71 -6.82
CA LYS A 128 -6.29 17.12 -5.65
C LYS A 128 -6.71 18.17 -4.61
N MET A 129 -5.97 19.27 -4.52
CA MET A 129 -6.31 20.45 -3.73
C MET A 129 -7.58 21.15 -4.24
N GLU A 130 -7.71 21.35 -5.55
CA GLU A 130 -8.87 22.03 -6.15
C GLU A 130 -10.17 21.21 -6.05
N GLU A 131 -10.04 19.89 -6.20
CA GLU A 131 -11.15 18.93 -6.06
C GLU A 131 -11.63 18.85 -4.61
N GLN A 132 -10.71 18.85 -3.64
CA GLN A 132 -10.99 18.74 -2.21
C GLN A 132 -11.18 20.11 -1.52
N LYS A 133 -11.14 21.22 -2.27
CA LYS A 133 -11.24 22.60 -1.77
C LYS A 133 -10.18 22.94 -0.70
N VAL A 134 -9.00 22.34 -0.79
CA VAL A 134 -7.87 22.56 0.15
C VAL A 134 -6.87 23.53 -0.48
N SER A 135 -6.44 24.58 0.23
CA SER A 135 -5.48 25.54 -0.32
C SER A 135 -4.04 25.18 0.03
N ALA A 136 -3.09 25.65 -0.76
CA ALA A 136 -1.65 25.47 -0.49
C ALA A 136 -1.22 26.05 0.88
N SER A 137 -1.99 26.97 1.46
CA SER A 137 -1.74 27.50 2.79
C SER A 137 -2.25 26.61 3.93
N ASP A 138 -3.27 25.77 3.68
CA ASP A 138 -3.86 24.85 4.66
C ASP A 138 -3.00 23.61 4.86
N VAL A 139 -2.47 23.06 3.75
CA VAL A 139 -1.55 21.91 3.79
C VAL A 139 -0.19 22.31 4.36
N GLY A 140 0.23 23.55 4.13
CA GLY A 140 1.46 24.12 4.69
C GLY A 140 2.70 23.80 3.86
N ALA A 141 3.85 23.68 4.54
CA ALA A 141 5.13 23.43 3.90
C ALA A 141 5.17 22.01 3.33
N GLY A 142 5.05 21.92 2.01
CA GLY A 142 4.97 20.65 1.32
C GLY A 142 6.23 19.83 1.40
N SER A 143 6.09 18.53 1.68
CA SER A 143 7.22 17.59 1.77
C SER A 143 7.89 17.25 0.41
N GLY A 144 7.58 18.00 -0.66
CA GLY A 144 8.19 17.84 -1.97
C GLY A 144 9.60 18.43 -2.04
N LYS A 145 10.37 18.02 -3.07
CA LYS A 145 11.82 18.25 -3.23
C LYS A 145 12.32 19.71 -3.31
N ASP A 146 11.45 20.68 -3.08
CA ASP A 146 11.75 22.12 -2.98
C ASP A 146 10.76 22.83 -2.01
N GLY A 147 10.21 22.13 -1.02
CA GLY A 147 9.12 22.65 -0.17
C GLY A 147 7.76 22.71 -0.89
N ARG A 148 7.63 22.02 -2.02
CA ARG A 148 6.40 21.97 -2.83
C ARG A 148 5.41 20.96 -2.29
N ILE A 149 4.15 21.33 -2.29
CA ILE A 149 3.08 20.50 -1.75
C ILE A 149 2.84 19.33 -2.71
N THR A 150 2.93 18.12 -2.16
CA THR A 150 2.78 16.86 -2.89
C THR A 150 1.37 16.30 -2.69
N LYS A 151 0.96 15.37 -3.55
CA LYS A 151 -0.32 14.68 -3.42
C LYS A 151 -0.45 13.95 -2.07
N GLY A 152 0.66 13.42 -1.54
CA GLY A 152 0.69 12.76 -0.23
C GLY A 152 0.45 13.73 0.93
N ASP A 153 0.93 14.96 0.80
CA ASP A 153 0.77 16.03 1.78
C ASP A 153 -0.71 16.46 1.91
N VAL A 154 -1.39 16.62 0.77
CA VAL A 154 -2.83 16.94 0.72
C VAL A 154 -3.67 15.82 1.31
N ILE A 155 -3.31 14.57 1.03
CA ILE A 155 -4.03 13.40 1.56
C ILE A 155 -3.80 13.27 3.06
N ALA A 156 -2.55 13.46 3.53
CA ALA A 156 -2.24 13.43 4.95
C ALA A 156 -2.91 14.57 5.73
N PHE A 157 -3.16 15.72 5.09
CA PHE A 157 -3.94 16.81 5.68
C PHE A 157 -5.42 16.45 5.81
N LEU A 158 -6.02 15.86 4.76
CA LEU A 158 -7.42 15.41 4.77
C LEU A 158 -7.68 14.24 5.74
N ASP A 159 -6.66 13.42 6.01
CA ASP A 159 -6.74 12.26 6.90
C ASP A 159 -6.58 12.64 8.39
N LYS A 160 -6.16 13.88 8.67
CA LYS A 160 -6.01 14.36 10.04
C LYS A 160 -7.33 15.00 10.48
N PRO A 161 -8.04 14.44 11.48
CA PRO A 161 -9.37 14.89 11.88
C PRO A 161 -9.36 16.27 12.56
#